data_AF-A0A4Q3JCI2-F1
#
_entry.id   AF-A0A4Q3JCI2-F1
#
_cell.length_a   1.000
_cell.length_b   1.000
_cell.length_c   1.000
_cell.angle_alpha   90.00
_cell.angle_beta   90.00
_cell.angle_gamma   90.00
#
_symmetry.space_group_name_H-M   'P 1'
#
loop_
_entity.id
_entity.type
_entity.pdbx_description
1 polymer ?
#
loop_
_entity_poly.entity_id
_entity_poly.type
_entity_poly.pdbx_seq_one_letter_code
_entity_poly.pdbx_strand_id
1 'polypeptide(L)'
;MNDGLREQFAAWQASVQAPSDDDLANQIRTTEALLLEWQRMLYEAHAHLTRYPERAAGAMAPLLEGLQGEQQRQLLELGALLLEWRRRGGNFDLRKRGEPRVAPRPVEARPSASSPEDEEDEEDEEPPAATREPASRRPEESPVSADALSAWREQLSKKQAQAAVRPAEVPEGKQRSTLVALMQALGDVRETTNMVDIVDEVDALEQITTPERRTQWALLSKPMQRAWLSLLVARTRAVKDATINNPGLRERIKVFILHFPAYAKAYHPGYVNGLQVSHNPEGHSWRHDALQFWEQLKQMTVAPPTPVVEEPPAASASGEAPSVPPASSVVSVPSSRPSEPVEEVDTSPIDSLWPLWAMVRDKRVILLGGEPREPARVRLENAFVMAELEWIPGDNPRRLDSVVERVHQHKVDLVLVLQQWNAHKVTNKLIEACKSSSVPWALVGSY
;
A
#
# COMPACT_ATOMS: atom_id res chain seq x y z
N MET A 1 -33.82 -12.73 51.11
CA MET A 1 -34.06 -12.73 49.65
C MET A 1 -34.97 -13.91 49.36
N ASN A 2 -36.16 -13.69 48.79
CA ASN A 2 -37.20 -14.70 48.62
C ASN A 2 -36.77 -15.82 47.66
N ASP A 3 -36.87 -17.08 48.09
CA ASP A 3 -36.54 -18.26 47.27
C ASP A 3 -37.36 -18.33 45.97
N GLY A 4 -38.59 -17.80 45.98
CA GLY A 4 -39.41 -17.71 44.76
C GLY A 4 -38.83 -16.82 43.65
N LEU A 5 -38.03 -15.79 43.97
CA LEU A 5 -37.37 -14.95 42.96
C LEU A 5 -36.15 -15.67 42.34
N ARG A 6 -35.49 -16.56 43.08
CA ARG A 6 -34.39 -17.38 42.56
C ARG A 6 -34.90 -18.44 41.60
N GLU A 7 -36.01 -19.12 41.93
CA GLU A 7 -36.64 -20.09 41.03
C GLU A 7 -37.18 -19.44 39.75
N GLN A 8 -37.82 -18.27 39.86
CA GLN A 8 -38.29 -17.53 38.68
C GLN A 8 -37.12 -17.05 37.81
N PHE A 9 -36.01 -16.60 38.40
CA PHE A 9 -34.82 -16.19 37.65
C PHE A 9 -34.11 -17.37 36.98
N ALA A 10 -34.02 -18.53 37.64
CA ALA A 10 -33.46 -19.75 37.07
C ALA A 10 -34.33 -20.32 35.94
N ALA A 11 -35.66 -20.31 36.10
CA ALA A 11 -36.60 -20.71 35.05
C ALA A 11 -36.55 -19.77 33.83
N TRP A 12 -36.35 -18.46 34.08
CA TRP A 12 -36.16 -17.47 33.00
C TRP A 12 -34.80 -17.63 32.31
N GLN A 13 -33.70 -17.83 33.04
CA GLN A 13 -32.39 -18.12 32.43
C GLN A 13 -32.40 -19.43 31.62
N ALA A 14 -33.15 -20.43 32.06
CA ALA A 14 -33.33 -21.69 31.32
C ALA A 14 -34.25 -21.54 30.08
N SER A 15 -35.13 -20.53 30.05
CA SER A 15 -36.02 -20.28 28.91
C SER A 15 -35.42 -19.37 27.83
N VAL A 16 -34.35 -18.63 28.14
CA VAL A 16 -33.56 -17.90 27.14
C VAL A 16 -32.74 -18.90 26.35
N GLN A 17 -33.26 -19.32 25.19
CA GLN A 17 -32.49 -20.12 24.24
C GLN A 17 -31.20 -19.38 23.91
N ALA A 18 -30.07 -20.05 24.11
CA ALA A 18 -28.79 -19.53 23.67
C ALA A 18 -28.90 -19.20 22.17
N PRO A 19 -28.41 -18.02 21.71
CA PRO A 19 -28.52 -17.62 20.31
C PRO A 19 -27.90 -18.71 19.44
N SER A 20 -28.48 -18.97 18.26
CA SER A 20 -27.87 -19.91 17.32
C SER A 20 -26.50 -19.38 16.86
N ASP A 21 -25.67 -20.24 16.27
CA ASP A 21 -24.37 -19.79 15.75
C ASP A 21 -24.56 -18.75 14.62
N ASP A 22 -25.63 -18.88 13.83
CA ASP A 22 -25.99 -17.89 12.80
C ASP A 22 -26.40 -16.55 13.43
N ASP A 23 -27.13 -16.57 14.54
CA ASP A 23 -27.50 -15.36 15.28
C ASP A 23 -26.27 -14.68 15.86
N LEU A 24 -25.35 -15.45 16.44
CA LEU A 24 -24.10 -14.93 17.01
C LEU A 24 -23.20 -14.32 15.92
N ALA A 25 -23.08 -14.98 14.77
CA ALA A 25 -22.35 -14.44 13.62
C ALA A 25 -23.01 -13.16 13.06
N ASN A 26 -24.34 -13.09 13.02
CA ASN A 26 -25.08 -11.89 12.63
C ASN A 26 -24.90 -10.73 13.62
N GLN A 27 -24.87 -11.02 14.93
CA GLN A 27 -24.62 -10.02 15.97
C GLN A 27 -23.20 -9.46 15.87
N ILE A 28 -22.19 -10.31 15.65
CA ILE A 28 -20.81 -9.88 15.41
C ILE A 28 -20.75 -8.92 14.22
N ARG A 29 -21.33 -9.31 13.08
CA ARG A 29 -21.35 -8.46 11.86
C ARG A 29 -22.03 -7.12 12.09
N THR A 30 -23.18 -7.14 12.77
CA THR A 30 -23.94 -5.92 13.07
C THR A 30 -23.12 -4.98 13.96
N THR A 31 -22.47 -5.53 14.99
CA THR A 31 -21.64 -4.76 15.92
C THR A 31 -20.40 -4.19 15.23
N GLU A 32 -19.75 -4.96 14.34
CA GLU A 32 -18.64 -4.47 13.51
C GLU A 32 -19.06 -3.32 12.59
N ALA A 33 -20.23 -3.42 11.96
CA ALA A 33 -20.77 -2.36 11.11
C ALA A 33 -21.06 -1.08 11.90
N LEU A 34 -21.66 -1.20 13.10
CA LEU A 34 -21.90 -0.07 13.99
C LEU A 34 -20.58 0.58 14.43
N LEU A 35 -19.56 -0.20 14.79
CA LEU A 35 -18.25 0.34 15.17
C LEU A 35 -17.61 1.19 14.06
N LEU A 36 -17.75 0.79 12.80
CA LEU A 36 -17.28 1.57 11.66
C LEU A 36 -18.05 2.89 11.52
N GLU A 37 -19.37 2.87 11.75
CA GLU A 37 -20.19 4.08 11.72
C GLU A 37 -19.82 5.04 12.86
N TRP A 38 -19.63 4.53 14.08
CA TRP A 38 -19.14 5.32 15.22
C TRP A 38 -17.76 5.92 14.95
N GLN A 39 -16.86 5.15 14.35
CA GLN A 39 -15.53 5.64 13.97
C GLN A 39 -15.61 6.77 12.93
N ARG A 40 -16.52 6.65 11.95
CA ARG A 40 -16.79 7.72 10.98
C ARG A 40 -17.33 8.97 11.66
N MET A 41 -18.33 8.85 12.54
CA MET A 41 -18.91 9.99 13.26
C MET A 41 -17.88 10.68 14.16
N LEU A 42 -17.04 9.91 14.86
CA LEU A 42 -15.92 10.46 15.62
C LEU A 42 -14.96 11.22 14.71
N TYR A 43 -14.58 10.66 13.57
CA TYR A 43 -13.69 11.34 12.62
C TYR A 43 -14.29 12.66 12.12
N GLU A 44 -15.57 12.67 11.74
CA GLU A 44 -16.29 13.87 11.30
C GLU A 44 -16.37 14.93 12.40
N ALA A 45 -16.66 14.52 13.65
CA ALA A 45 -16.66 15.41 14.80
C ALA A 45 -15.29 16.04 15.06
N HIS A 46 -14.20 15.26 15.01
CA HIS A 46 -12.83 15.77 15.15
C HIS A 46 -12.45 16.71 13.99
N ALA A 47 -12.83 16.36 12.75
CA ALA A 47 -12.60 17.23 11.59
C ALA A 47 -13.32 18.56 11.73
N HIS A 48 -14.58 18.53 12.20
CA HIS A 48 -15.36 19.75 12.45
C HIS A 48 -14.74 20.61 13.56
N LEU A 49 -14.27 20.00 14.65
CA LEU A 49 -13.56 20.68 15.72
C LEU A 49 -12.27 21.36 15.25
N THR A 50 -11.54 20.67 14.37
CA THR A 50 -10.31 21.20 13.76
C THR A 50 -10.61 22.43 12.88
N ARG A 51 -11.76 22.42 12.17
CA ARG A 51 -12.19 23.56 11.34
C ARG A 51 -12.74 24.74 12.14
N TYR A 52 -13.34 24.50 13.31
CA TYR A 52 -14.03 25.53 14.10
C TYR A 52 -13.69 25.48 15.60
N PRO A 53 -12.44 25.75 15.99
CA PRO A 53 -11.97 25.62 17.38
C PRO A 53 -12.70 26.58 18.34
N GLU A 54 -13.09 27.77 17.89
CA GLU A 54 -13.80 28.79 18.69
C GLU A 54 -15.22 28.33 19.11
N ARG A 55 -15.86 27.46 18.31
CA ARG A 55 -17.22 26.95 18.56
C ARG A 55 -17.22 25.62 19.32
N ALA A 56 -16.05 25.01 19.46
CA ALA A 56 -15.84 23.67 19.99
C ALA A 56 -16.02 23.53 21.50
N ALA A 57 -15.52 24.51 22.25
CA ALA A 57 -15.18 24.31 23.66
C ALA A 57 -16.39 24.02 24.57
N GLY A 58 -17.60 24.48 24.20
CA GLY A 58 -18.80 24.29 25.01
C GLY A 58 -19.73 23.16 24.53
N ALA A 59 -20.07 23.16 23.24
CA ALA A 59 -21.17 22.33 22.75
C ALA A 59 -20.72 20.94 22.23
N MET A 60 -19.46 20.81 21.78
CA MET A 60 -18.98 19.58 21.13
C MET A 60 -18.31 18.61 22.10
N ALA A 61 -17.80 19.07 23.23
CA ALA A 61 -17.15 18.19 24.22
C ALA A 61 -18.10 17.09 24.74
N PRO A 62 -19.36 17.37 25.14
CA PRO A 62 -20.29 16.32 25.57
C PRO A 62 -20.64 15.36 24.44
N LEU A 63 -20.71 15.84 23.18
CA LEU A 63 -20.97 14.97 22.04
C LEU A 63 -19.81 14.01 21.80
N LEU A 64 -18.56 14.50 21.81
CA LEU A 64 -17.39 13.63 21.67
C LEU A 64 -17.29 12.59 22.78
N GLU A 65 -17.50 13.00 24.04
CA GLU A 65 -17.51 12.09 25.18
C GLU A 65 -18.60 11.02 25.02
N GLY A 66 -19.80 11.41 24.56
CA GLY A 66 -20.88 10.47 24.24
C GLY A 66 -20.54 9.50 23.11
N LEU A 67 -19.98 9.99 22.00
CA LEU A 67 -19.56 9.16 20.87
C LEU A 67 -18.43 8.17 21.28
N GLN A 68 -17.47 8.61 22.09
CA GLN A 68 -16.39 7.77 22.60
C GLN A 68 -16.90 6.71 23.60
N GLY A 69 -17.81 7.11 24.50
CA GLY A 69 -18.45 6.19 25.43
C GLY A 69 -19.23 5.08 24.72
N GLU A 70 -19.98 5.44 23.68
CA GLU A 70 -20.72 4.46 22.88
C GLU A 70 -19.79 3.56 22.06
N GLN A 71 -18.72 4.10 21.46
CA GLN A 71 -17.70 3.30 20.80
C GLN A 71 -17.09 2.26 21.75
N GLN A 72 -16.73 2.67 22.97
CA GLN A 72 -16.16 1.78 23.98
C GLN A 72 -17.15 0.69 24.39
N ARG A 73 -18.45 1.03 24.52
CA ARG A 73 -19.51 0.06 24.80
C ARG A 73 -19.61 -0.99 23.70
N GLN A 74 -19.62 -0.56 22.44
CA GLN A 74 -19.69 -1.46 21.27
C GLN A 74 -18.45 -2.36 21.15
N LEU A 75 -17.25 -1.85 21.50
CA LEU A 75 -16.03 -2.66 21.54
C LEU A 75 -16.09 -3.77 22.60
N LEU A 76 -16.62 -3.45 23.79
CA LEU A 76 -16.80 -4.45 24.85
C LEU A 76 -17.83 -5.51 24.46
N GLU A 77 -18.93 -5.09 23.83
CA GLU A 77 -19.96 -5.99 23.29
C GLU A 77 -19.38 -6.93 22.22
N LEU A 78 -18.65 -6.40 21.24
CA LEU A 78 -17.97 -7.20 20.23
C LEU A 78 -16.99 -8.20 20.86
N GLY A 79 -16.21 -7.77 21.86
CA GLY A 79 -15.28 -8.63 22.58
C GLY A 79 -16.00 -9.80 23.26
N ALA A 80 -17.15 -9.55 23.89
CA ALA A 80 -17.96 -10.60 24.52
C ALA A 80 -18.51 -11.60 23.48
N LEU A 81 -19.02 -11.10 22.35
CA LEU A 81 -19.54 -11.93 21.25
C LEU A 81 -18.44 -12.81 20.64
N LEU A 82 -17.23 -12.27 20.42
CA LEU A 82 -16.09 -13.01 19.87
C LEU A 82 -15.58 -14.10 20.83
N LEU A 83 -15.57 -13.82 22.14
CA LEU A 83 -15.23 -14.82 23.16
C LEU A 83 -16.25 -15.96 23.20
N GLU A 84 -17.54 -15.65 23.11
CA GLU A 84 -18.59 -16.66 23.05
C GLU A 84 -18.50 -17.50 21.76
N TRP A 85 -18.26 -16.85 20.61
CA TRP A 85 -18.02 -17.53 19.33
C TRP A 85 -16.84 -18.51 19.43
N ARG A 86 -15.76 -18.09 20.10
CA ARG A 86 -14.59 -18.95 20.33
C ARG A 86 -14.90 -20.15 21.21
N ARG A 87 -15.67 -19.98 22.28
CA ARG A 87 -16.07 -21.08 23.17
C ARG A 87 -16.87 -22.16 22.44
N ARG A 88 -17.62 -21.77 21.42
CA ARG A 88 -18.39 -22.69 20.56
C ARG A 88 -17.57 -23.34 19.43
N GLY A 89 -16.25 -23.15 19.41
CA GLY A 89 -15.37 -23.71 18.39
C GLY A 89 -15.29 -22.89 17.10
N GLY A 90 -15.87 -21.70 17.08
CA GLY A 90 -15.68 -20.73 16.01
C GLY A 90 -14.23 -20.24 15.91
N ASN A 91 -13.79 -19.90 14.69
CA ASN A 91 -12.47 -19.33 14.46
C ASN A 91 -12.60 -17.95 13.81
N PHE A 92 -11.73 -17.02 14.20
CA PHE A 92 -11.64 -15.68 13.63
C PHE A 92 -10.18 -15.38 13.32
N ASP A 93 -9.92 -14.82 12.14
CA ASP A 93 -8.58 -14.40 11.72
C ASP A 93 -8.48 -12.88 11.84
N LEU A 94 -7.87 -12.38 12.91
CA LEU A 94 -7.68 -10.95 13.14
C LEU A 94 -6.86 -10.25 12.02
N ARG A 95 -6.17 -11.02 11.17
CA ARG A 95 -5.34 -10.49 10.08
C ARG A 95 -6.09 -10.35 8.76
N LYS A 96 -7.20 -11.07 8.60
CA LYS A 96 -8.08 -10.96 7.43
C LYS A 96 -9.34 -10.24 7.89
N ARG A 97 -9.56 -9.01 7.40
CA ARG A 97 -10.91 -8.45 7.34
C ARG A 97 -11.74 -9.41 6.48
N GLY A 98 -12.45 -10.34 7.10
CA GLY A 98 -13.14 -11.40 6.38
C GLY A 98 -13.82 -12.40 7.32
N GLU A 99 -15.10 -12.61 7.00
CA GLU A 99 -16.13 -13.49 7.56
C GLU A 99 -15.74 -14.49 8.67
N PRO A 100 -16.49 -14.51 9.79
CA PRO A 100 -16.38 -15.59 10.77
C PRO A 100 -16.71 -16.92 10.08
N ARG A 101 -15.74 -17.84 10.09
CA ARG A 101 -15.92 -19.19 9.54
C ARG A 101 -16.30 -20.14 10.65
N VAL A 102 -17.42 -20.84 10.44
CA VAL A 102 -17.78 -22.02 11.23
C VAL A 102 -16.72 -23.09 10.95
N ALA A 103 -16.03 -23.57 11.98
CA ALA A 103 -15.13 -24.69 11.82
C ALA A 103 -15.96 -25.92 11.36
N PRO A 104 -15.49 -26.70 10.38
CA PRO A 104 -16.17 -27.94 10.03
C PRO A 104 -16.30 -28.80 11.28
N ARG A 105 -17.53 -29.30 11.55
CA ARG A 105 -17.78 -30.19 12.69
C ARG A 105 -16.74 -31.33 12.68
N PRO A 106 -16.14 -31.67 13.83
CA PRO A 106 -15.30 -32.86 13.93
C PRO A 106 -16.13 -34.05 13.45
N VAL A 107 -15.70 -34.70 12.38
CA VAL A 107 -16.31 -35.95 11.94
C VAL A 107 -16.07 -36.94 13.08
N GLU A 108 -17.15 -37.40 13.71
CA GLU A 108 -17.09 -38.40 14.77
C GLU A 108 -16.23 -39.58 14.29
N ALA A 109 -15.11 -39.80 14.98
CA ALA A 109 -14.27 -40.96 14.77
C ALA A 109 -15.12 -42.19 15.06
N ARG A 110 -15.33 -43.02 14.03
CA ARG A 110 -15.94 -44.34 14.19
C ARG A 110 -15.13 -45.12 15.24
N PRO A 111 -15.78 -45.75 16.23
CA PRO A 111 -15.08 -46.59 17.19
C PRO A 111 -14.50 -47.81 16.45
N SER A 112 -13.17 -47.93 16.46
CA SER A 112 -12.50 -49.17 16.08
C SER A 112 -12.73 -50.18 17.19
N ALA A 113 -13.37 -51.28 16.83
CA ALA A 113 -13.60 -52.41 17.70
C ALA A 113 -12.26 -53.04 18.11
N SER A 114 -12.17 -53.32 19.40
CA SER A 114 -11.13 -54.07 20.07
C SER A 114 -11.08 -55.51 19.58
N SER A 115 -9.87 -56.09 19.54
CA SER A 115 -9.61 -57.52 19.75
C SER A 115 -8.23 -57.70 20.39
N PRO A 116 -8.01 -58.82 21.10
CA PRO A 116 -7.35 -58.82 22.40
C PRO A 116 -5.90 -59.30 22.37
N GLU A 117 -5.31 -59.18 23.56
CA GLU A 117 -4.02 -59.66 24.08
C GLU A 117 -3.63 -61.07 23.61
N ASP A 118 -2.35 -61.23 23.26
CA ASP A 118 -1.59 -62.46 23.48
C ASP A 118 -0.20 -62.08 23.98
N GLU A 119 0.19 -62.71 25.09
CA GLU A 119 1.44 -62.62 25.82
C GLU A 119 2.57 -63.45 25.15
N GLU A 120 3.80 -63.09 25.50
CA GLU A 120 5.06 -63.88 25.43
C GLU A 120 5.68 -64.15 24.04
N ASP A 121 6.85 -63.55 23.78
CA ASP A 121 8.13 -64.30 23.81
C ASP A 121 9.33 -63.36 23.58
N GLU A 122 10.39 -63.60 24.37
CA GLU A 122 11.74 -63.08 24.20
C GLU A 122 12.38 -63.71 22.95
N GLU A 123 13.12 -62.93 22.14
CA GLU A 123 14.44 -63.32 21.57
C GLU A 123 14.99 -62.23 20.63
N ASP A 124 16.32 -62.08 20.68
CA ASP A 124 17.17 -61.18 19.91
C ASP A 124 17.04 -61.34 18.38
N GLU A 125 16.79 -60.28 17.61
CA GLU A 125 17.23 -60.18 16.21
C GLU A 125 17.54 -58.73 15.77
N GLU A 126 18.65 -58.59 15.04
CA GLU A 126 19.19 -57.39 14.38
C GLU A 126 18.14 -56.58 13.59
N PRO A 127 18.28 -55.24 13.49
CA PRO A 127 17.36 -54.45 12.67
C PRO A 127 17.57 -54.72 11.17
N PRO A 128 16.56 -55.22 10.43
CA PRO A 128 16.64 -55.31 8.98
C PRO A 128 16.41 -53.95 8.33
N ALA A 129 16.97 -53.81 7.14
CA ALA A 129 16.95 -52.64 6.29
C ALA A 129 15.56 -51.96 6.20
N ALA A 130 15.54 -50.66 6.48
CA ALA A 130 14.37 -49.82 6.27
C ALA A 130 13.92 -49.84 4.80
N THR A 131 12.80 -50.51 4.58
CA THR A 131 11.98 -50.43 3.37
C THR A 131 11.59 -48.97 3.13
N ARG A 132 12.19 -48.36 2.11
CA ARG A 132 11.80 -47.04 1.60
C ARG A 132 10.35 -47.12 1.09
N GLU A 133 9.47 -46.36 1.73
CA GLU A 133 8.16 -46.03 1.17
C GLU A 133 8.34 -45.37 -0.22
N PRO A 134 7.56 -45.79 -1.24
CA PRO A 134 7.61 -45.15 -2.54
C PRO A 134 7.01 -43.75 -2.45
N ALA A 135 7.83 -42.75 -2.77
CA ALA A 135 7.48 -41.35 -2.90
C ALA A 135 6.16 -41.18 -3.67
N SER A 136 5.18 -40.58 -3.00
CA SER A 136 3.93 -40.13 -3.58
C SER A 136 4.22 -39.27 -4.81
N ARG A 137 3.86 -39.80 -5.98
CA ARG A 137 4.06 -39.15 -7.28
C ARG A 137 3.38 -37.79 -7.27
N ARG A 138 4.19 -36.73 -7.35
CA ARG A 138 3.74 -35.38 -7.66
C ARG A 138 2.90 -35.46 -8.94
N PRO A 139 1.66 -34.93 -8.97
CA PRO A 139 0.88 -34.90 -10.19
C PRO A 139 1.68 -34.13 -11.25
N GLU A 140 2.00 -34.80 -12.35
CA GLU A 140 2.63 -34.18 -13.51
C GLU A 140 1.69 -33.08 -14.00
N GLU A 141 2.10 -31.82 -13.79
CA GLU A 141 1.42 -30.67 -14.37
C GLU A 141 1.55 -30.79 -15.89
N SER A 142 0.46 -31.18 -16.53
CA SER A 142 0.38 -31.30 -17.98
C SER A 142 0.87 -30.00 -18.63
N PRO A 143 1.71 -30.09 -19.68
CA PRO A 143 2.24 -28.91 -20.36
C PRO A 143 1.08 -28.04 -20.87
N VAL A 144 1.19 -26.73 -20.64
CA VAL A 144 0.23 -25.73 -21.15
C VAL A 144 0.05 -25.95 -22.65
N SER A 145 -1.17 -26.25 -23.08
CA SER A 145 -1.45 -26.56 -24.47
C SER A 145 -1.16 -25.37 -25.39
N ALA A 146 -0.75 -25.64 -26.63
CA ALA A 146 -0.52 -24.60 -27.62
C ALA A 146 -1.78 -23.73 -27.85
N ASP A 147 -2.97 -24.31 -27.67
CA ASP A 147 -4.25 -23.63 -27.78
C ASP A 147 -4.51 -22.65 -26.62
N ALA A 148 -4.04 -22.95 -25.41
CA ALA A 148 -4.13 -22.02 -24.28
C ALA A 148 -3.22 -20.79 -24.49
N LEU A 149 -2.04 -21.01 -25.09
CA LEU A 149 -1.12 -19.92 -25.44
C LEU A 149 -1.63 -19.04 -26.59
N SER A 150 -2.29 -19.63 -27.59
CA SER A 150 -2.89 -18.86 -28.70
C SER A 150 -4.08 -18.03 -28.22
N ALA A 151 -4.97 -18.59 -27.41
CA ALA A 151 -6.10 -17.88 -26.81
C ALA A 151 -5.63 -16.70 -25.92
N TRP A 152 -4.55 -16.90 -25.14
CA TRP A 152 -3.97 -15.85 -24.32
C TRP A 152 -3.34 -14.72 -25.16
N ARG A 153 -2.63 -15.05 -26.25
CA ARG A 153 -2.11 -14.04 -27.20
C ARG A 153 -3.22 -13.26 -27.89
N GLU A 154 -4.31 -13.92 -28.25
CA GLU A 154 -5.47 -13.26 -28.86
C GLU A 154 -6.18 -12.33 -27.88
N GLN A 155 -6.29 -12.71 -26.60
CA GLN A 155 -6.78 -11.83 -25.54
C GLN A 155 -5.88 -10.61 -25.32
N LEU A 156 -4.55 -10.78 -25.34
CA LEU A 156 -3.61 -9.67 -25.24
C LEU A 156 -3.70 -8.74 -26.43
N SER A 157 -3.80 -9.30 -27.65
CA SER A 157 -3.98 -8.53 -28.88
C SER A 157 -5.30 -7.75 -28.86
N LYS A 158 -6.41 -8.37 -28.43
CA LYS A 158 -7.70 -7.68 -28.26
C LYS A 158 -7.64 -6.58 -27.21
N LYS A 159 -6.96 -6.80 -26.07
CA LYS A 159 -6.75 -5.76 -25.05
C LYS A 159 -5.86 -4.62 -25.56
N GLN A 160 -4.80 -4.92 -26.32
CA GLN A 160 -3.96 -3.90 -26.96
C GLN A 160 -4.71 -3.15 -28.05
N ALA A 161 -5.52 -3.81 -28.86
CA ALA A 161 -6.34 -3.19 -29.90
C ALA A 161 -7.44 -2.29 -29.30
N GLN A 162 -8.08 -2.72 -28.20
CA GLN A 162 -9.04 -1.91 -27.46
C GLN A 162 -8.38 -0.72 -26.76
N ALA A 163 -7.13 -0.86 -26.29
CA ALA A 163 -6.33 0.24 -25.76
C ALA A 163 -5.79 1.18 -26.87
N ALA A 164 -5.68 0.69 -28.11
CA ALA A 164 -5.16 1.42 -29.26
C ALA A 164 -6.23 2.14 -30.10
N VAL A 165 -7.52 2.03 -29.72
CA VAL A 165 -8.54 2.95 -30.23
C VAL A 165 -8.21 4.33 -29.67
N ARG A 166 -7.35 5.06 -30.41
CA ARG A 166 -7.02 6.45 -30.14
C ARG A 166 -8.35 7.19 -30.01
N PRO A 167 -8.67 7.78 -28.83
CA PRO A 167 -9.84 8.62 -28.74
C PRO A 167 -9.73 9.67 -29.83
N ALA A 168 -10.81 9.85 -30.59
CA ALA A 168 -10.90 10.90 -31.60
C ALA A 168 -10.38 12.20 -30.96
N GLU A 169 -9.53 12.92 -31.70
CA GLU A 169 -8.87 14.12 -31.17
C GLU A 169 -9.93 15.05 -30.59
N VAL A 170 -9.88 15.22 -29.27
CA VAL A 170 -10.84 16.06 -28.55
C VAL A 170 -10.60 17.50 -29.02
N PRO A 171 -11.63 18.25 -29.46
CA PRO A 171 -11.46 19.64 -29.90
C PRO A 171 -10.72 20.46 -28.84
N GLU A 172 -9.74 21.25 -29.26
CA GLU A 172 -8.84 21.98 -28.35
C GLU A 172 -9.58 22.83 -27.32
N GLY A 173 -10.68 23.48 -27.73
CA GLY A 173 -11.55 24.25 -26.83
C GLY A 173 -12.13 23.42 -25.68
N LYS A 174 -12.47 22.14 -25.93
CA LYS A 174 -12.96 21.21 -24.89
C LYS A 174 -11.83 20.74 -23.97
N GLN A 175 -10.61 20.60 -24.49
CA GLN A 175 -9.44 20.28 -23.66
C GLN A 175 -9.13 21.42 -22.68
N ARG A 176 -9.14 22.67 -23.16
CA ARG A 176 -8.91 23.86 -22.31
C ARG A 176 -10.00 24.02 -21.26
N SER A 177 -11.28 23.87 -21.62
CA SER A 177 -12.37 23.97 -20.63
C SER A 177 -12.29 22.86 -19.58
N THR A 178 -11.88 21.65 -19.98
CA THR A 178 -11.61 20.54 -19.04
C THR A 178 -10.45 20.89 -18.11
N LEU A 179 -9.36 21.45 -18.62
CA LEU A 179 -8.22 21.89 -17.81
C LEU A 179 -8.63 22.97 -16.80
N VAL A 180 -9.39 23.98 -17.22
CA VAL A 180 -9.90 25.04 -16.33
C VAL A 180 -10.76 24.44 -15.21
N ALA A 181 -11.66 23.51 -15.53
CA ALA A 181 -12.50 22.85 -14.54
C ALA A 181 -11.68 22.00 -13.54
N LEU A 182 -10.62 21.34 -14.00
CA LEU A 182 -9.70 20.59 -13.15
C LEU A 182 -8.89 21.51 -12.23
N MET A 183 -8.36 22.61 -12.77
CA MET A 183 -7.64 23.62 -11.99
C MET A 183 -8.54 24.27 -10.93
N GLN A 184 -9.77 24.65 -11.29
CA GLN A 184 -10.74 25.21 -10.34
C GLN A 184 -11.08 24.23 -9.22
N ALA A 185 -11.26 22.94 -9.55
CA ALA A 185 -11.54 21.91 -8.56
C ALA A 185 -10.36 21.66 -7.61
N LEU A 186 -9.12 21.73 -8.10
CA LEU A 186 -7.92 21.58 -7.30
C LEU A 186 -7.63 22.84 -6.44
N GLY A 187 -8.02 24.01 -6.91
CA GLY A 187 -7.71 25.30 -6.28
C GLY A 187 -6.27 25.75 -6.51
N ASP A 188 -5.98 27.02 -6.20
CA ASP A 188 -4.62 27.58 -6.27
C ASP A 188 -3.63 26.82 -5.38
N VAL A 189 -2.33 26.94 -5.69
CA VAL A 189 -1.25 26.38 -4.87
C VAL A 189 -1.11 27.20 -3.60
N ARG A 190 -1.60 26.68 -2.47
CA ARG A 190 -1.65 27.39 -1.17
C ARG A 190 -0.39 27.22 -0.34
N GLU A 191 -0.12 28.16 0.56
CA GLU A 191 0.88 28.01 1.63
C GLU A 191 0.46 26.93 2.62
N THR A 192 1.33 25.94 2.84
CA THR A 192 1.10 24.84 3.79
C THR A 192 1.82 25.16 5.09
N THR A 193 1.44 26.28 5.71
CA THR A 193 2.11 26.82 6.90
C THR A 193 1.65 26.16 8.18
N ASN A 194 0.41 25.69 8.20
CA ASN A 194 -0.21 25.07 9.36
C ASN A 194 -0.90 23.75 8.98
N MET A 195 -1.34 23.00 10.01
CA MET A 195 -1.97 21.69 9.81
C MET A 195 -3.30 21.78 9.04
N VAL A 196 -4.06 22.87 9.18
CA VAL A 196 -5.33 23.06 8.47
C VAL A 196 -5.07 23.19 6.98
N ASP A 197 -4.08 23.99 6.58
CA ASP A 197 -3.67 24.14 5.18
C ASP A 197 -3.25 22.79 4.57
N ILE A 198 -2.51 22.00 5.34
CA ILE A 198 -2.06 20.67 4.92
C ILE A 198 -3.25 19.72 4.72
N VAL A 199 -4.20 19.69 5.66
CA VAL A 199 -5.40 18.84 5.56
C VAL A 199 -6.25 19.25 4.36
N ASP A 200 -6.50 20.55 4.17
CA ASP A 200 -7.25 21.06 3.02
C ASP A 200 -6.57 20.69 1.69
N GLU A 201 -5.24 20.76 1.63
CA GLU A 201 -4.47 20.38 0.46
C GLU A 201 -4.54 18.87 0.18
N VAL A 202 -4.48 18.02 1.21
CA VAL A 202 -4.71 16.57 1.09
C VAL A 202 -6.12 16.29 0.57
N ASP A 203 -7.14 16.96 1.11
CA ASP A 203 -8.53 16.80 0.70
C ASP A 203 -8.71 17.19 -0.79
N ALA A 204 -8.10 18.29 -1.24
CA ALA A 204 -8.14 18.73 -2.63
C ALA A 204 -7.44 17.73 -3.58
N LEU A 205 -6.29 17.19 -3.19
CA LEU A 205 -5.56 16.18 -3.97
C LEU A 205 -6.31 14.84 -4.03
N GLU A 206 -6.95 14.44 -2.94
CA GLU A 206 -7.80 13.24 -2.91
C GLU A 206 -9.02 13.41 -3.83
N GLN A 207 -9.69 14.58 -3.77
CA GLN A 207 -10.85 14.86 -4.62
C GLN A 207 -10.50 14.89 -6.11
N ILE A 208 -9.30 15.38 -6.49
CA ILE A 208 -8.91 15.45 -7.90
C ILE A 208 -8.45 14.09 -8.45
N THR A 209 -8.08 13.14 -7.60
CA THR A 209 -7.55 11.82 -7.98
C THR A 209 -8.62 10.72 -8.08
N THR A 210 -9.91 11.06 -7.88
CA THR A 210 -11.02 10.13 -8.06
C THR A 210 -11.05 9.51 -9.47
N PRO A 211 -11.60 8.29 -9.64
CA PRO A 211 -11.70 7.65 -10.95
C PRO A 211 -12.34 8.55 -12.01
N GLU A 212 -13.42 9.25 -11.66
CA GLU A 212 -14.16 10.14 -12.54
C GLU A 212 -13.28 11.30 -13.01
N ARG A 213 -12.57 11.96 -12.09
CA ARG A 213 -11.65 13.06 -12.45
C ARG A 213 -10.46 12.57 -13.27
N ARG A 214 -9.93 11.38 -12.99
CA ARG A 214 -8.83 10.80 -13.80
C ARG A 214 -9.22 10.53 -15.25
N THR A 215 -10.48 10.19 -15.53
CA THR A 215 -10.93 10.08 -16.93
C THR A 215 -10.89 11.42 -17.66
N GLN A 216 -11.08 12.54 -16.94
CA GLN A 216 -10.98 13.89 -17.52
C GLN A 216 -9.53 14.24 -17.86
N TRP A 217 -8.54 13.75 -17.10
CA TRP A 217 -7.13 13.98 -17.40
C TRP A 217 -6.76 13.41 -18.78
N ALA A 218 -7.32 12.25 -19.14
CA ALA A 218 -7.08 11.60 -20.43
C ALA A 218 -7.61 12.41 -21.63
N LEU A 219 -8.52 13.37 -21.40
CA LEU A 219 -9.04 14.26 -22.45
C LEU A 219 -8.08 15.41 -22.79
N LEU A 220 -7.06 15.66 -21.95
CA LEU A 220 -6.08 16.71 -22.16
C LEU A 220 -5.08 16.34 -23.26
N SER A 221 -4.50 17.31 -23.96
CA SER A 221 -3.35 17.08 -24.84
C SER A 221 -2.15 16.55 -24.06
N LYS A 222 -1.20 15.87 -24.73
CA LYS A 222 0.01 15.34 -24.07
C LYS A 222 0.81 16.40 -23.28
N PRO A 223 1.05 17.61 -23.81
CA PRO A 223 1.73 18.66 -23.03
C PRO A 223 0.94 19.05 -21.77
N MET A 224 -0.39 19.18 -21.87
CA MET A 224 -1.27 19.46 -20.74
C MET A 224 -1.29 18.32 -19.73
N GLN A 225 -1.36 17.05 -20.17
CA GLN A 225 -1.29 15.88 -19.28
C GLN A 225 0.02 15.85 -18.51
N ARG A 226 1.16 16.14 -19.17
CA ARG A 226 2.47 16.18 -18.53
C ARG A 226 2.55 17.29 -17.49
N ALA A 227 2.16 18.51 -17.84
CA ALA A 227 2.19 19.65 -16.91
C ALA A 227 1.21 19.43 -15.73
N TRP A 228 0.02 18.91 -16.01
CA TRP A 228 -0.97 18.54 -15.00
C TRP A 228 -0.46 17.48 -14.03
N LEU A 229 0.12 16.38 -14.54
CA LEU A 229 0.66 15.33 -13.69
C LEU A 229 1.88 15.83 -12.88
N SER A 230 2.72 16.69 -13.48
CA SER A 230 3.86 17.29 -12.78
C SER A 230 3.42 18.20 -11.64
N LEU A 231 2.37 19.00 -11.84
CA LEU A 231 1.74 19.79 -10.78
C LEU A 231 1.25 18.89 -9.63
N LEU A 232 0.48 17.84 -9.94
CA LEU A 232 -0.08 16.96 -8.91
C LEU A 232 1.00 16.25 -8.10
N VAL A 233 2.05 15.75 -8.77
CA VAL A 233 3.19 15.11 -8.12
C VAL A 233 3.93 16.10 -7.22
N ALA A 234 4.20 17.30 -7.72
CA ALA A 234 4.89 18.34 -6.96
C ALA A 234 4.09 18.77 -5.72
N ARG A 235 2.78 19.02 -5.85
CA ARG A 235 1.90 19.33 -4.70
C ARG A 235 1.85 18.18 -3.69
N THR A 236 1.69 16.94 -4.16
CA THR A 236 1.67 15.75 -3.31
C THR A 236 2.97 15.58 -2.54
N ARG A 237 4.12 15.83 -3.17
CA ARG A 237 5.43 15.78 -2.52
C ARG A 237 5.61 16.89 -1.49
N ALA A 238 5.21 18.12 -1.81
CA ALA A 238 5.24 19.22 -0.87
C ALA A 238 4.43 18.91 0.42
N VAL A 239 3.23 18.33 0.27
CA VAL A 239 2.41 17.91 1.40
C VAL A 239 3.03 16.73 2.15
N LYS A 240 3.60 15.75 1.43
CA LYS A 240 4.28 14.62 2.05
C LYS A 240 5.44 15.08 2.95
N ASP A 241 6.22 16.06 2.49
CA ASP A 241 7.32 16.64 3.26
C ASP A 241 6.80 17.42 4.48
N ALA A 242 5.66 18.12 4.34
CA ALA A 242 5.02 18.83 5.45
C ALA A 242 4.35 17.88 6.49
N THR A 243 4.08 16.63 6.13
CA THR A 243 3.35 15.64 6.95
C THR A 243 4.24 14.58 7.60
N ILE A 244 5.56 14.79 7.66
CA ILE A 244 6.51 13.81 8.24
C ILE A 244 6.06 13.32 9.63
N ASN A 245 5.52 14.23 10.45
CA ASN A 245 5.08 13.97 11.83
C ASN A 245 3.60 13.55 11.97
N ASN A 246 2.87 13.33 10.87
CA ASN A 246 1.46 12.94 10.90
C ASN A 246 1.23 11.63 10.11
N PRO A 247 1.28 10.46 10.79
CA PRO A 247 1.17 9.16 10.10
C PRO A 247 -0.18 8.95 9.43
N GLY A 248 -1.27 9.51 9.97
CA GLY A 248 -2.61 9.40 9.38
C GLY A 248 -2.71 10.08 8.02
N LEU A 249 -2.18 11.31 7.90
CA LEU A 249 -2.15 12.02 6.62
C LEU A 249 -1.21 11.34 5.61
N ARG A 250 -0.07 10.82 6.07
CA ARG A 250 0.84 10.05 5.20
C ARG A 250 0.15 8.84 4.58
N GLU A 251 -0.67 8.13 5.34
CA GLU A 251 -1.40 6.98 4.81
C GLU A 251 -2.43 7.39 3.77
N ARG A 252 -3.17 8.48 3.99
CA ARG A 252 -4.08 9.06 2.97
C ARG A 252 -3.33 9.42 1.69
N ILE A 253 -2.18 10.08 1.81
CA ILE A 253 -1.34 10.46 0.67
C ILE A 253 -0.85 9.24 -0.13
N LYS A 254 -0.49 8.15 0.55
CA LYS A 254 -0.08 6.91 -0.14
C LYS A 254 -1.18 6.35 -1.02
N VAL A 255 -2.45 6.44 -0.62
CA VAL A 255 -3.57 5.91 -1.42
C VAL A 255 -3.62 6.56 -2.80
N PHE A 256 -3.59 7.89 -2.87
CA PHE A 256 -3.72 8.57 -4.15
C PHE A 256 -2.41 8.75 -4.92
N ILE A 257 -1.24 8.78 -4.27
CA ILE A 257 0.04 8.86 -4.99
C ILE A 257 0.27 7.61 -5.86
N LEU A 258 -0.26 6.45 -5.46
CA LEU A 258 -0.22 5.20 -6.24
C LEU A 258 -0.95 5.31 -7.59
N HIS A 259 -1.84 6.30 -7.75
CA HIS A 259 -2.55 6.53 -9.00
C HIS A 259 -1.69 7.21 -10.07
N PHE A 260 -0.66 7.96 -9.70
CA PHE A 260 0.15 8.72 -10.67
C PHE A 260 1.00 7.81 -11.58
N PRO A 261 1.75 6.81 -11.07
CA PRO A 261 2.50 5.90 -11.93
C PRO A 261 1.58 5.05 -12.82
N ALA A 262 0.44 4.62 -12.30
CA ALA A 262 -0.54 3.85 -13.07
C ALA A 262 -1.10 4.67 -14.24
N TYR A 263 -1.42 5.94 -14.00
CA TYR A 263 -1.85 6.87 -15.04
C TYR A 263 -0.73 7.14 -16.05
N ALA A 264 0.49 7.44 -15.59
CA ALA A 264 1.63 7.70 -16.47
C ALA A 264 1.94 6.51 -17.38
N LYS A 265 1.85 5.28 -16.86
CA LYS A 265 2.04 4.04 -17.62
C LYS A 265 0.92 3.81 -18.64
N ALA A 266 -0.32 4.14 -18.34
CA ALA A 266 -1.44 3.97 -19.26
C ALA A 266 -1.40 5.00 -20.39
N TYR A 267 -1.21 6.28 -20.03
CA TYR A 267 -1.39 7.39 -20.95
C TYR A 267 -0.10 7.97 -21.49
N HIS A 268 1.09 7.58 -21.02
CA HIS A 268 2.39 8.03 -21.54
C HIS A 268 2.47 9.56 -21.79
N PRO A 269 2.25 10.40 -20.76
CA PRO A 269 2.26 11.86 -20.92
C PRO A 269 3.66 12.42 -21.22
N GLY A 270 4.71 11.65 -20.95
CA GLY A 270 6.11 12.04 -21.09
C GLY A 270 6.86 11.85 -19.77
N TYR A 271 8.07 12.41 -19.68
CA TYR A 271 8.82 12.47 -18.42
C TYR A 271 8.12 13.40 -17.42
N VAL A 272 8.00 12.94 -16.17
CA VAL A 272 7.41 13.68 -15.04
C VAL A 272 8.34 13.49 -13.84
N ASN A 273 8.95 14.58 -13.38
CA ASN A 273 9.81 14.58 -12.19
C ASN A 273 8.98 14.25 -10.92
N GLY A 274 9.61 13.66 -9.91
CA GLY A 274 8.95 13.29 -8.64
C GLY A 274 8.14 11.98 -8.61
N LEU A 275 7.95 11.28 -9.74
CA LEU A 275 7.28 9.96 -9.75
C LEU A 275 8.10 8.88 -9.05
N GLN A 276 9.43 8.94 -9.12
CA GLN A 276 10.30 8.04 -8.38
C GLN A 276 10.58 8.58 -6.98
N VAL A 277 10.72 7.70 -5.99
CA VAL A 277 10.95 8.09 -4.59
C VAL A 277 12.22 8.92 -4.42
N SER A 278 13.27 8.61 -5.19
CA SER A 278 14.59 9.23 -5.18
C SER A 278 14.71 10.55 -5.94
N HIS A 279 13.65 10.99 -6.62
CA HIS A 279 13.68 12.29 -7.28
C HIS A 279 13.65 13.41 -6.23
N ASN A 280 14.34 14.51 -6.55
CA ASN A 280 14.36 15.76 -5.81
C ASN A 280 13.62 16.84 -6.62
N PRO A 281 13.15 17.93 -6.00
CA PRO A 281 12.58 19.05 -6.75
C PRO A 281 13.59 19.61 -7.76
N GLU A 282 13.11 20.08 -8.91
CA GLU A 282 13.93 20.71 -9.95
C GLU A 282 14.30 22.15 -9.56
N GLY A 283 13.39 22.84 -8.87
CA GLY A 283 13.63 24.13 -8.25
C GLY A 283 14.14 24.00 -6.82
N HIS A 284 13.78 24.98 -6.00
CA HIS A 284 14.26 25.08 -4.61
C HIS A 284 13.46 24.18 -3.65
N SER A 285 12.23 23.81 -4.02
CA SER A 285 11.34 22.95 -3.25
C SER A 285 10.23 22.40 -4.14
N TRP A 286 9.60 21.30 -3.75
CA TRP A 286 8.45 20.74 -4.48
C TRP A 286 7.29 21.73 -4.63
N ARG A 287 7.14 22.61 -3.63
CA ARG A 287 6.18 23.71 -3.66
C ARG A 287 6.49 24.71 -4.77
N HIS A 288 7.77 25.07 -4.94
CA HIS A 288 8.19 25.98 -5.99
C HIS A 288 7.90 25.38 -7.37
N ASP A 289 8.20 24.10 -7.56
CA ASP A 289 7.89 23.36 -8.79
C ASP A 289 6.38 23.37 -9.06
N ALA A 290 5.55 23.14 -8.02
CA ALA A 290 4.11 23.20 -8.14
C ALA A 290 3.61 24.58 -8.63
N LEU A 291 4.18 25.68 -8.11
CA LEU A 291 3.85 27.04 -8.58
C LEU A 291 4.24 27.24 -10.05
N GLN A 292 5.43 26.77 -10.46
CA GLN A 292 5.86 26.87 -11.85
C GLN A 292 4.92 26.11 -12.79
N PHE A 293 4.55 24.88 -12.44
CA PHE A 293 3.60 24.10 -13.25
C PHE A 293 2.19 24.70 -13.24
N TRP A 294 1.77 25.34 -12.15
CA TRP A 294 0.50 26.07 -12.09
C TRP A 294 0.47 27.23 -13.10
N GLU A 295 1.51 28.05 -13.12
CA GLU A 295 1.63 29.15 -14.08
C GLU A 295 1.74 28.66 -15.52
N GLN A 296 2.47 27.57 -15.76
CA GLN A 296 2.54 26.93 -17.06
C GLN A 296 1.13 26.49 -17.54
N LEU A 297 0.32 25.89 -16.67
CA LEU A 297 -1.04 25.48 -17.01
C LEU A 297 -1.95 26.69 -17.25
N LYS A 298 -1.82 27.78 -16.49
CA LYS A 298 -2.54 29.04 -16.77
C LYS A 298 -2.23 29.57 -18.17
N GLN A 299 -0.97 29.53 -18.60
CA GLN A 299 -0.61 29.96 -19.96
C GLN A 299 -1.27 29.07 -21.03
N MET A 300 -1.44 27.78 -20.76
CA MET A 300 -2.11 26.83 -21.67
C MET A 300 -3.63 27.00 -21.74
N THR A 301 -4.27 27.66 -20.76
CA THR A 301 -5.71 27.95 -20.80
C THR A 301 -6.04 29.22 -21.57
N VAL A 302 -5.10 30.16 -21.68
CA VAL A 302 -5.24 31.34 -22.54
C VAL A 302 -5.26 30.88 -24.00
N ALA A 303 -6.33 31.22 -24.72
CA ALA A 303 -6.39 30.94 -26.15
C ALA A 303 -5.20 31.64 -26.84
N PRO A 304 -4.48 30.96 -27.75
CA PRO A 304 -3.48 31.63 -28.55
C PRO A 304 -4.18 32.83 -29.19
N PRO A 305 -3.54 34.02 -29.19
CA PRO A 305 -4.12 35.17 -29.86
C PRO A 305 -4.46 34.71 -31.26
N THR A 306 -5.75 34.72 -31.60
CA THR A 306 -6.19 34.42 -32.97
C THR A 306 -5.31 35.31 -33.82
N PRO A 307 -4.47 34.74 -34.72
CA PRO A 307 -3.64 35.57 -35.56
C PRO A 307 -4.63 36.53 -36.21
N VAL A 308 -4.51 37.81 -35.85
CA VAL A 308 -5.23 38.85 -36.54
C VAL A 308 -4.73 38.65 -37.95
N VAL A 309 -5.60 38.12 -38.80
CA VAL A 309 -5.32 38.02 -40.22
C VAL A 309 -5.21 39.48 -40.62
N GLU A 310 -4.00 40.02 -40.53
CA GLU A 310 -3.64 41.26 -41.20
C GLU A 310 -3.98 40.97 -42.64
N GLU A 311 -5.12 41.53 -43.04
CA GLU A 311 -5.60 41.52 -44.40
C GLU A 311 -4.39 41.90 -45.26
N PRO A 312 -3.92 41.02 -46.15
CA PRO A 312 -2.65 41.22 -46.82
C PRO A 312 -2.70 42.59 -47.49
N PRO A 313 -1.76 43.52 -47.19
CA PRO A 313 -1.71 44.78 -47.91
C PRO A 313 -1.58 44.44 -49.39
N ALA A 314 -2.52 44.97 -50.18
CA ALA A 314 -2.57 44.76 -51.61
C ALA A 314 -1.17 44.98 -52.22
N ALA A 315 -0.75 44.00 -53.00
CA ALA A 315 0.55 43.87 -53.62
C ALA A 315 1.18 45.20 -54.06
N SER A 316 2.36 45.50 -53.55
CA SER A 316 3.35 46.31 -54.25
C SER A 316 4.63 45.50 -54.39
N ALA A 317 4.87 45.06 -55.62
CA ALA A 317 6.05 44.33 -56.04
C ALA A 317 7.28 45.25 -56.05
N SER A 318 8.31 44.87 -55.31
CA SER A 318 9.76 45.15 -55.45
C SER A 318 10.38 44.66 -54.14
N GLY A 319 11.16 43.59 -54.07
CA GLY A 319 12.39 43.38 -54.81
C GLY A 319 13.56 43.77 -53.91
N GLU A 320 13.95 42.91 -52.95
CA GLU A 320 15.33 42.80 -52.43
C GLU A 320 15.41 41.68 -51.38
N ALA A 321 16.42 40.81 -51.53
CA ALA A 321 16.73 39.71 -50.62
C ALA A 321 17.62 40.22 -49.47
N PRO A 322 17.35 39.87 -48.19
CA PRO A 322 18.31 40.12 -47.13
C PRO A 322 19.06 38.85 -46.69
N SER A 323 20.35 39.08 -46.46
CA SER A 323 21.39 38.18 -46.01
C SER A 323 21.15 37.51 -44.66
N VAL A 324 21.67 36.28 -44.59
CA VAL A 324 21.85 35.44 -43.41
C VAL A 324 22.85 36.05 -42.41
N PRO A 325 22.57 36.12 -41.09
CA PRO A 325 23.58 36.37 -40.07
C PRO A 325 24.15 35.06 -39.46
N PRO A 326 25.40 35.08 -38.95
CA PRO A 326 26.15 33.90 -38.55
C PRO A 326 25.87 33.41 -37.12
N ALA A 327 26.11 32.10 -36.94
CA ALA A 327 25.99 31.34 -35.71
C ALA A 327 26.85 31.90 -34.55
N SER A 328 26.25 31.98 -33.36
CA SER A 328 26.96 32.26 -32.10
C SER A 328 27.06 31.00 -31.22
N SER A 329 28.30 30.53 -31.11
CA SER A 329 29.03 30.13 -29.92
C SER A 329 28.27 29.52 -28.73
N VAL A 330 28.41 28.20 -28.59
CA VAL A 330 28.10 27.41 -27.41
C VAL A 330 29.19 27.65 -26.35
N VAL A 331 28.83 28.28 -25.24
CA VAL A 331 29.68 28.43 -24.05
C VAL A 331 29.48 27.21 -23.15
N SER A 332 30.52 26.39 -23.01
CA SER A 332 30.56 25.28 -22.06
C SER A 332 30.78 25.80 -20.64
N VAL A 333 29.80 25.63 -19.76
CA VAL A 333 29.91 25.90 -18.33
C VAL A 333 30.41 24.62 -17.62
N PRO A 334 31.51 24.67 -16.85
CA PRO A 334 31.97 23.53 -16.07
C PRO A 334 31.06 23.31 -14.86
N SER A 335 30.33 22.19 -14.86
CA SER A 335 29.47 21.75 -13.76
C SER A 335 30.35 21.24 -12.60
N SER A 336 30.67 22.13 -11.68
CA SER A 336 31.21 21.76 -10.37
C SER A 336 30.04 21.52 -9.44
N ARG A 337 29.66 20.23 -9.28
CA ARG A 337 28.63 19.79 -8.33
C ARG A 337 29.14 20.06 -6.91
N PRO A 338 28.46 20.88 -6.09
CA PRO A 338 28.78 20.98 -4.67
C PRO A 338 28.53 19.63 -4.02
N SER A 339 29.50 19.14 -3.25
CA SER A 339 29.35 17.97 -2.39
C SER A 339 28.18 18.23 -1.43
N GLU A 340 27.10 17.47 -1.58
CA GLU A 340 25.93 17.56 -0.69
C GLU A 340 26.35 17.34 0.76
N PRO A 341 25.80 18.11 1.72
CA PRO A 341 25.97 17.82 3.13
C PRO A 341 25.35 16.45 3.41
N VAL A 342 26.18 15.52 3.88
CA VAL A 342 25.73 14.21 4.36
C VAL A 342 24.84 14.48 5.57
N GLU A 343 23.52 14.35 5.41
CA GLU A 343 22.58 14.46 6.53
C GLU A 343 23.01 13.46 7.61
N GLU A 344 23.19 13.95 8.84
CA GLU A 344 23.40 13.11 10.03
C GLU A 344 22.13 12.28 10.24
N VAL A 345 22.09 11.10 9.63
CA VAL A 345 20.99 10.16 9.77
C VAL A 345 21.01 9.65 11.21
N ASP A 346 19.93 9.87 11.94
CA ASP A 346 19.73 9.37 13.29
C ASP A 346 19.99 7.85 13.36
N THR A 347 21.08 7.48 14.03
CA THR A 347 21.48 6.09 14.30
C THR A 347 21.08 5.63 15.69
N SER A 348 20.13 6.32 16.34
CA SER A 348 19.69 5.95 17.68
C SER A 348 19.10 4.52 17.68
N PRO A 349 19.41 3.71 18.71
CA PRO A 349 18.79 2.40 18.87
C PRO A 349 17.27 2.52 18.93
N ILE A 350 16.57 1.55 18.34
CA ILE A 350 15.12 1.45 18.48
C ILE A 350 14.78 1.15 19.95
N ASP A 351 13.66 1.71 20.42
CA ASP A 351 13.20 1.50 21.79
C ASP A 351 13.05 0.00 22.10
N SER A 352 13.69 -0.42 23.18
CA SER A 352 13.60 -1.76 23.75
C SER A 352 12.17 -2.23 24.06
N LEU A 353 11.20 -1.31 24.15
CA LEU A 353 9.78 -1.61 24.32
C LEU A 353 9.10 -2.11 23.03
N TRP A 354 9.78 -2.12 21.89
CA TRP A 354 9.23 -2.66 20.64
C TRP A 354 8.88 -4.16 20.82
N PRO A 355 7.64 -4.61 20.54
CA PRO A 355 7.20 -5.97 20.89
C PRO A 355 8.03 -7.12 20.29
N LEU A 356 8.73 -6.87 19.18
CA LEU A 356 9.57 -7.86 18.50
C LEU A 356 11.06 -7.71 18.83
N TRP A 357 11.43 -6.82 19.76
CA TRP A 357 12.82 -6.53 20.12
C TRP A 357 13.60 -7.80 20.49
N ALA A 358 13.03 -8.63 21.35
CA ALA A 358 13.64 -9.89 21.80
C ALA A 358 13.86 -10.92 20.67
N MET A 359 13.14 -10.79 19.55
CA MET A 359 13.29 -11.69 18.40
C MET A 359 14.43 -11.30 17.47
N VAL A 360 14.88 -10.04 17.52
CA VAL A 360 15.85 -9.49 16.56
C VAL A 360 17.19 -9.19 17.22
N ARG A 361 17.18 -8.75 18.48
CA ARG A 361 18.38 -8.41 19.24
C ARG A 361 19.31 -9.62 19.36
N ASP A 362 20.61 -9.38 19.16
CA ASP A 362 21.70 -10.35 19.29
C ASP A 362 21.52 -11.58 18.35
N LYS A 363 20.78 -11.42 17.24
CA LYS A 363 20.54 -12.47 16.24
C LYS A 363 21.36 -12.27 14.97
N ARG A 364 21.72 -13.36 14.31
CA ARG A 364 22.25 -13.38 12.94
C ARG A 364 21.08 -13.36 11.96
N VAL A 365 20.94 -12.26 11.24
CA VAL A 365 19.79 -11.97 10.40
C VAL A 365 20.20 -11.99 8.93
N ILE A 366 19.43 -12.67 8.10
CA ILE A 366 19.52 -12.54 6.64
C ILE A 366 18.37 -11.66 6.14
N LEU A 367 18.70 -10.65 5.35
CA LEU A 367 17.75 -9.83 4.61
C LEU A 367 17.80 -10.19 3.12
N LEU A 368 16.73 -10.77 2.59
CA LEU A 368 16.63 -11.18 1.19
C LEU A 368 15.81 -10.17 0.37
N GLY A 369 16.39 -9.67 -0.72
CA GLY A 369 15.74 -8.79 -1.69
C GLY A 369 16.23 -7.36 -1.62
N GLY A 370 15.85 -6.55 -2.62
CA GLY A 370 16.33 -5.17 -2.74
C GLY A 370 17.79 -5.09 -3.19
N GLU A 371 18.28 -3.86 -3.30
CA GLU A 371 19.68 -3.58 -3.61
C GLU A 371 20.46 -3.41 -2.29
N PRO A 372 21.52 -4.19 -2.03
CA PRO A 372 22.32 -4.06 -0.83
C PRO A 372 22.95 -2.68 -0.75
N ARG A 373 22.64 -1.94 0.31
CA ARG A 373 23.25 -0.63 0.58
C ARG A 373 23.95 -0.68 1.91
N GLU A 374 25.28 -0.66 1.88
CA GLU A 374 26.11 -0.79 3.08
C GLU A 374 25.73 0.21 4.19
N PRO A 375 25.48 1.50 3.90
CA PRO A 375 25.04 2.44 4.94
C PRO A 375 23.69 2.05 5.58
N ALA A 376 22.76 1.53 4.78
CA ALA A 376 21.45 1.10 5.28
C ALA A 376 21.54 -0.22 6.05
N ARG A 377 22.44 -1.12 5.65
CA ARG A 377 22.76 -2.37 6.37
C ARG A 377 23.27 -2.06 7.77
N VAL A 378 24.31 -1.24 7.87
CA VAL A 378 24.92 -0.82 9.15
C VAL A 378 23.87 -0.12 10.03
N ARG A 379 23.04 0.74 9.45
CA ARG A 379 21.97 1.40 10.19
C ARG A 379 20.95 0.42 10.79
N LEU A 380 20.51 -0.57 10.01
CA LEU A 380 19.56 -1.59 10.50
C LEU A 380 20.20 -2.46 11.59
N GLU A 381 21.43 -2.90 11.36
CA GLU A 381 22.21 -3.69 12.31
C GLU A 381 22.35 -2.96 13.66
N ASN A 382 22.70 -1.67 13.64
CA ASN A 382 22.82 -0.83 14.83
C ASN A 382 21.46 -0.55 15.49
N ALA A 383 20.45 -0.18 14.70
CA ALA A 383 19.14 0.19 15.22
C ALA A 383 18.45 -0.96 15.97
N PHE A 384 18.64 -2.20 15.49
CA PHE A 384 18.06 -3.39 16.10
C PHE A 384 19.03 -4.17 17.00
N VAL A 385 20.27 -3.71 17.13
CA VAL A 385 21.35 -4.39 17.89
C VAL A 385 21.44 -5.86 17.47
N MET A 386 21.52 -6.11 16.17
CA MET A 386 21.69 -7.45 15.60
C MET A 386 23.14 -7.91 15.84
N ALA A 387 23.35 -9.23 15.97
CA ALA A 387 24.70 -9.77 16.05
C ALA A 387 25.41 -9.70 14.70
N GLU A 388 24.65 -9.92 13.61
CA GLU A 388 25.12 -9.81 12.23
C GLU A 388 23.92 -9.59 11.32
N LEU A 389 24.02 -8.64 10.38
CA LEU A 389 23.07 -8.49 9.27
C LEU A 389 23.73 -8.72 7.91
N GLU A 390 23.34 -9.80 7.23
CA GLU A 390 23.75 -10.09 5.86
C GLU A 390 22.62 -9.74 4.87
N TRP A 391 22.89 -8.84 3.94
CA TRP A 391 21.93 -8.41 2.93
C TRP A 391 22.21 -9.05 1.57
N ILE A 392 21.29 -9.91 1.14
CA ILE A 392 21.43 -10.71 -0.08
C ILE A 392 20.47 -10.17 -1.15
N PRO A 393 20.98 -9.79 -2.34
CA PRO A 393 20.14 -9.32 -3.42
C PRO A 393 19.24 -10.44 -3.95
N GLY A 394 18.02 -10.09 -4.36
CA GLY A 394 16.99 -11.05 -4.78
C GLY A 394 17.19 -11.65 -6.17
N ASP A 395 18.18 -11.18 -6.93
CA ASP A 395 18.41 -11.51 -8.34
C ASP A 395 19.36 -12.70 -8.58
N ASN A 396 20.00 -13.22 -7.53
CA ASN A 396 21.01 -14.28 -7.67
C ASN A 396 20.55 -15.63 -7.10
N PRO A 397 20.03 -16.56 -7.94
CA PRO A 397 19.50 -17.84 -7.48
C PRO A 397 20.56 -18.76 -6.85
N ARG A 398 21.84 -18.64 -7.22
CA ARG A 398 22.91 -19.45 -6.59
C ARG A 398 23.15 -19.07 -5.14
N ARG A 399 23.03 -17.77 -4.82
CA ARG A 399 23.12 -17.31 -3.43
C ARG A 399 21.94 -17.80 -2.60
N LEU A 400 20.74 -17.87 -3.18
CA LEU A 400 19.56 -18.41 -2.51
C LEU A 400 19.78 -19.86 -2.04
N ASP A 401 20.37 -20.72 -2.87
CA ASP A 401 20.65 -22.10 -2.49
C ASP A 401 21.62 -22.18 -1.32
N SER A 402 22.65 -21.33 -1.31
CA SER A 402 23.55 -21.20 -0.17
C SER A 402 22.86 -20.68 1.10
N VAL A 403 21.85 -19.82 0.97
CA VAL A 403 21.06 -19.33 2.11
C VAL A 403 20.18 -20.45 2.67
N VAL A 404 19.49 -21.19 1.79
CA VAL A 404 18.67 -22.33 2.18
C VAL A 404 19.50 -23.36 2.94
N GLU A 405 20.70 -23.68 2.46
CA GLU A 405 21.62 -24.57 3.15
C GLU A 405 22.02 -24.04 4.54
N ARG A 406 22.33 -22.74 4.66
CA ARG A 406 22.66 -22.13 5.96
C ARG A 406 21.48 -22.11 6.94
N VAL A 407 20.26 -21.96 6.44
CA VAL A 407 19.03 -22.08 7.25
C VAL A 407 18.87 -23.50 7.78
N HIS A 408 19.07 -24.52 6.94
CA HIS A 408 19.05 -25.93 7.38
C HIS A 408 20.15 -26.26 8.40
N GLN A 409 21.31 -25.61 8.30
CA GLN A 409 22.42 -25.76 9.25
C GLN A 409 22.26 -24.90 10.53
N HIS A 410 21.13 -24.21 10.73
CA HIS A 410 20.91 -23.28 11.85
C HIS A 410 22.02 -22.23 12.04
N LYS A 411 22.64 -21.81 10.92
CA LYS A 411 23.64 -20.73 10.91
C LYS A 411 23.01 -19.34 10.86
N VAL A 412 21.69 -19.27 10.81
CA VAL A 412 20.87 -18.07 10.70
C VAL A 412 19.78 -18.16 11.75
N ASP A 413 19.57 -17.08 12.49
CA ASP A 413 18.60 -17.06 13.60
C ASP A 413 17.27 -16.41 13.19
N LEU A 414 17.28 -15.55 12.16
CA LEU A 414 16.09 -14.87 11.62
C LEU A 414 16.26 -14.58 10.13
N VAL A 415 15.19 -14.77 9.36
CA VAL A 415 15.15 -14.44 7.93
C VAL A 415 14.09 -13.37 7.65
N LEU A 416 14.50 -12.25 7.05
CA LEU A 416 13.64 -11.17 6.60
C LEU A 416 13.56 -11.18 5.07
N VAL A 417 12.36 -11.27 4.51
CA VAL A 417 12.16 -11.32 3.04
C VAL A 417 11.42 -10.08 2.57
N LEU A 418 12.08 -9.29 1.74
CA LEU A 418 11.49 -8.10 1.14
C LEU A 418 10.65 -8.49 -0.10
N GLN A 419 9.33 -8.61 0.07
CA GLN A 419 8.45 -9.28 -0.93
C GLN A 419 8.48 -8.64 -2.32
N GLN A 420 8.48 -7.31 -2.40
CA GLN A 420 8.35 -6.60 -3.68
C GLN A 420 9.56 -6.74 -4.60
N TRP A 421 10.69 -7.26 -4.10
CA TRP A 421 11.93 -7.41 -4.85
C TRP A 421 12.32 -8.87 -5.12
N ASN A 422 11.47 -9.84 -4.73
CA ASN A 422 11.74 -11.25 -4.92
C ASN A 422 10.62 -11.90 -5.72
N ALA A 423 10.97 -12.75 -6.68
CA ALA A 423 9.99 -13.58 -7.36
C ALA A 423 9.31 -14.54 -6.37
N HIS A 424 8.01 -14.79 -6.54
CA HIS A 424 7.24 -15.69 -5.66
C HIS A 424 7.90 -17.07 -5.47
N LYS A 425 8.51 -17.62 -6.52
CA LYS A 425 9.21 -18.91 -6.46
C LYS A 425 10.43 -18.90 -5.52
N VAL A 426 11.18 -17.79 -5.50
CA VAL A 426 12.34 -17.60 -4.63
C VAL A 426 11.88 -17.49 -3.17
N THR A 427 10.86 -16.66 -2.93
CA THR A 427 10.26 -16.46 -1.60
C THR A 427 9.70 -17.77 -1.02
N ASN A 428 8.95 -18.54 -1.81
CA ASN A 428 8.36 -19.81 -1.34
C ASN A 428 9.43 -20.83 -0.96
N LYS A 429 10.48 -20.98 -1.78
CA LYS A 429 11.58 -21.91 -1.50
C LYS A 429 12.26 -21.60 -0.16
N LEU A 430 12.54 -20.33 0.12
CA LEU A 430 13.18 -19.92 1.38
C LEU A 430 12.24 -20.09 2.57
N ILE A 431 10.94 -19.77 2.42
CA ILE A 431 9.94 -19.96 3.48
C ILE A 431 9.80 -21.45 3.83
N GLU A 432 9.79 -22.34 2.85
CA GLU A 432 9.75 -23.79 3.08
C GLU A 432 10.98 -24.26 3.87
N ALA A 433 12.18 -23.79 3.51
CA ALA A 433 13.40 -24.08 4.26
C ALA A 433 13.33 -23.59 5.72
N CYS A 434 12.87 -22.36 5.94
CA CYS A 434 12.71 -21.81 7.30
C CYS A 434 11.69 -22.60 8.12
N LYS A 435 10.55 -22.99 7.54
CA LYS A 435 9.54 -23.83 8.20
C LYS A 435 10.09 -25.18 8.61
N SER A 436 10.79 -25.86 7.71
CA SER A 436 11.36 -27.20 7.97
C SER A 436 12.45 -27.20 9.03
N SER A 437 13.16 -26.08 9.19
CA SER A 437 14.26 -25.92 10.15
C SER A 437 13.85 -25.12 11.39
N SER A 438 12.55 -24.83 11.56
CA SER A 438 12.01 -24.01 12.66
C SER A 438 12.73 -22.65 12.85
N VAL A 439 13.28 -22.07 11.79
CA VAL A 439 13.90 -20.75 11.81
C VAL A 439 12.81 -19.68 11.64
N PRO A 440 12.68 -18.72 12.57
CA PRO A 440 11.76 -17.60 12.41
C PRO A 440 11.98 -16.83 11.12
N TRP A 441 10.89 -16.42 10.47
CA TRP A 441 10.95 -15.59 9.28
C TRP A 441 9.82 -14.57 9.25
N ALA A 442 10.06 -13.45 8.56
CA ALA A 442 9.06 -12.41 8.35
C ALA A 442 9.07 -11.91 6.91
N LEU A 443 7.88 -11.60 6.39
CA LEU A 443 7.70 -10.93 5.10
C LEU A 443 7.58 -9.44 5.34
N VAL A 444 8.49 -8.68 4.76
CA VAL A 444 8.48 -7.23 4.80
C VAL A 444 7.80 -6.74 3.53
N GLY A 445 6.58 -6.26 3.68
CA GLY A 445 5.83 -5.61 2.62
C GLY A 445 6.33 -4.19 2.37
N SER A 446 5.98 -3.63 1.20
CA SER A 446 6.06 -2.19 0.99
C SER A 446 5.08 -1.50 1.93
N TYR A 447 5.59 -0.74 2.90
CA TYR A 447 4.79 0.19 3.69
C TYR A 447 4.38 1.40 2.87
#